data_AF-A0A1D6K5S3-F1
#
_entry.id   AF-A0A1D6K5S3-F1
#
_cell.length_a   1.000
_cell.length_b   1.000
_cell.length_c   1.000
_cell.angle_alpha   90.00
_cell.angle_beta   90.00
_cell.angle_gamma   90.00
#
_symmetry.space_group_name_H-M   'P 1'
#
loop_
_entity.id
_entity.type
_entity.pdbx_description
1 polymer ?
#
loop_
_entity_poly.entity_id
_entity_poly.type
_entity_poly.pdbx_seq_one_letter_code
_entity_poly.pdbx_strand_id
1 'polypeptide(L)'
;MCCEAIRSLFINEGKHRGEATIEAVRLIADHVKLNDCQLHPDSIEVFLSLRFDEDIGKDEIQEEKVKPKRNKRWQKNQEVPKQLPVNDKKKTRQELISKARKEVDADLRAVSFTLDPKERKGIQKETLSALFETYFRILKHSMAASNSRTKVNNVSPGGSHPLLTPCLEGLGKFSHLIDLDFMGELISCLKKLSGYSDRQDEIPNDNALSVSERLQCCIVVFKVWRSNLEALNVDLQDFFVQLYNLILEYRPDRFCFLTLDDSYKEELPIVIIC
;
A
#
# COMPACT_ATOMS: atom_id res chain seq x y z
N MET A 1 -8.33 -4.97 -19.39
CA MET A 1 -7.92 -3.69 -20.03
C MET A 1 -7.77 -2.53 -19.05
N CYS A 2 -8.83 -1.99 -18.44
CA CYS A 2 -8.69 -0.81 -17.55
C CYS A 2 -7.90 -1.10 -16.26
N CYS A 3 -8.23 -2.19 -15.56
CA CYS A 3 -7.51 -2.58 -14.34
C CYS A 3 -6.03 -2.89 -14.62
N GLU A 4 -5.71 -3.53 -15.74
CA GLU A 4 -4.32 -3.80 -16.16
C GLU A 4 -3.54 -2.50 -16.43
N ALA A 5 -4.18 -1.50 -17.04
CA ALA A 5 -3.56 -0.20 -17.25
C ALA A 5 -3.24 0.49 -15.92
N ILE A 6 -4.14 0.42 -14.93
CA ILE A 6 -3.93 0.96 -13.59
C ILE A 6 -2.82 0.18 -12.85
N ARG A 7 -2.81 -1.16 -12.93
CA ARG A 7 -1.72 -1.98 -12.36
C ARG A 7 -0.37 -1.61 -12.98
N SER A 8 -0.33 -1.41 -14.30
CA SER A 8 0.87 -0.97 -15.01
C SER A 8 1.31 0.43 -14.58
N LEU A 9 0.37 1.35 -14.35
CA LEU A 9 0.65 2.69 -13.79
C LEU A 9 1.36 2.56 -12.44
N PHE A 10 0.80 1.78 -11.51
CA PHE A 10 1.38 1.59 -10.17
C PHE A 10 2.77 0.92 -10.19
N ILE A 11 3.00 -0.05 -11.07
CA ILE A 11 4.30 -0.72 -11.20
C ILE A 11 5.37 0.24 -11.75
N ASN A 12 4.97 1.16 -12.63
CA ASN A 12 5.88 2.09 -13.31
C ASN A 12 5.97 3.46 -12.60
N GLU A 13 5.84 3.50 -11.27
CA GLU A 13 5.78 4.73 -10.46
C GLU A 13 6.90 5.74 -10.80
N GLY A 14 8.11 5.23 -11.04
CA GLY A 14 9.30 6.04 -11.34
C GLY A 14 9.18 6.88 -12.62
N LYS A 15 8.26 6.57 -13.54
CA LYS A 15 8.03 7.36 -14.77
C LYS A 15 7.26 8.65 -14.52
N HIS A 16 6.54 8.75 -13.41
CA HIS A 16 5.66 9.87 -13.10
C HIS A 16 5.80 10.30 -11.63
N ARG A 17 6.91 9.97 -10.98
CA ARG A 17 7.29 10.47 -9.65
C ARG A 17 6.23 10.22 -8.55
N GLY A 18 5.36 9.23 -8.72
CA GLY A 18 4.25 8.96 -7.79
C GLY A 18 3.02 9.85 -7.93
N GLU A 19 3.08 10.97 -8.67
CA GLU A 19 1.95 11.92 -8.83
C GLU A 19 0.71 11.26 -9.46
N ALA A 20 0.91 10.48 -10.52
CA ALA A 20 -0.20 9.76 -11.14
C ALA A 20 -0.70 8.58 -10.27
N THR A 21 0.16 8.01 -9.42
CA THR A 21 -0.24 6.94 -8.49
C THR A 21 -1.19 7.48 -7.44
N ILE A 22 -0.84 8.56 -6.76
CA ILE A 22 -1.69 9.12 -5.71
C ILE A 22 -3.03 9.59 -6.26
N GLU A 23 -3.03 10.21 -7.45
CA GLU A 23 -4.27 10.68 -8.06
C GLU A 23 -5.17 9.50 -8.48
N ALA A 24 -4.61 8.44 -9.05
CA ALA A 24 -5.36 7.23 -9.34
C ALA A 24 -5.93 6.58 -8.07
N VAL A 25 -5.18 6.55 -6.96
CA VAL A 25 -5.67 6.05 -5.68
C VAL A 25 -6.83 6.88 -5.15
N ARG A 26 -6.74 8.22 -5.20
CA ARG A 26 -7.83 9.13 -4.80
C ARG A 26 -9.08 8.93 -5.66
N LEU A 27 -8.93 8.83 -6.98
CA LEU A 27 -10.05 8.60 -7.88
C LEU A 27 -10.74 7.27 -7.60
N ILE A 28 -9.99 6.21 -7.30
CA ILE A 28 -10.56 4.92 -6.88
C ILE A 28 -11.26 5.05 -5.53
N ALA A 29 -10.67 5.76 -4.56
CA ALA A 29 -11.27 6.01 -3.25
C ALA A 29 -12.62 6.74 -3.38
N ASP A 30 -12.69 7.76 -4.23
CA ASP A 30 -13.92 8.49 -4.53
C ASP A 30 -14.92 7.59 -5.24
N HIS A 31 -14.48 6.74 -6.17
CA HIS A 31 -15.36 5.76 -6.83
C HIS A 31 -15.99 4.80 -5.81
N VAL A 32 -15.18 4.26 -4.88
CA VAL A 32 -15.64 3.38 -3.79
C VAL A 32 -16.67 4.10 -2.91
N LYS A 33 -16.40 5.37 -2.57
CA LYS A 33 -17.30 6.20 -1.77
C LYS A 33 -18.61 6.51 -2.47
N LEU A 34 -18.57 6.90 -3.75
CA LEU A 34 -19.76 7.27 -4.53
C LEU A 34 -20.72 6.10 -4.76
N ASN A 35 -20.20 4.87 -4.75
CA ASN A 35 -20.97 3.66 -5.00
C ASN A 35 -21.22 2.85 -3.71
N ASP A 36 -21.04 3.45 -2.53
CA ASP A 36 -21.26 2.79 -1.22
C ASP A 36 -20.60 1.40 -1.14
N CYS A 37 -19.35 1.30 -1.61
CA CYS A 37 -18.58 0.06 -1.66
C CYS A 37 -19.23 -1.09 -2.48
N GLN A 38 -20.23 -0.82 -3.33
CA GLN A 38 -20.88 -1.77 -4.23
C GLN A 38 -20.21 -1.79 -5.61
N LEU A 39 -18.92 -2.14 -5.63
CA LEU A 39 -18.14 -2.25 -6.86
C LEU A 39 -17.62 -3.67 -7.06
N HIS A 40 -17.16 -3.96 -8.28
CA HIS A 40 -16.49 -5.20 -8.58
C HIS A 40 -15.15 -5.30 -7.81
N PRO A 41 -14.77 -6.47 -7.25
CA PRO A 41 -13.53 -6.68 -6.50
C PRO A 41 -12.27 -6.10 -7.16
N ASP A 42 -12.13 -6.31 -8.48
CA ASP A 42 -11.02 -5.83 -9.30
C ASP A 42 -10.77 -4.33 -9.18
N SER A 43 -11.80 -3.54 -8.83
CA SER A 43 -11.72 -2.08 -8.73
C SER A 43 -10.73 -1.63 -7.66
N ILE A 44 -10.57 -2.42 -6.59
CA ILE A 44 -9.62 -2.14 -5.51
C ILE A 44 -8.45 -3.14 -5.49
N GLU A 45 -8.59 -4.30 -6.11
CA GLU A 45 -7.50 -5.30 -6.21
C GLU A 45 -6.27 -4.72 -6.92
N VAL A 46 -6.46 -3.71 -7.79
CA VAL A 46 -5.35 -2.96 -8.39
C VAL A 46 -4.40 -2.36 -7.34
N PHE A 47 -4.87 -2.02 -6.13
CA PHE A 47 -4.02 -1.53 -5.04
C PHE A 47 -2.97 -2.55 -4.61
N LEU A 48 -3.18 -3.85 -4.84
CA LEU A 48 -2.17 -4.88 -4.60
C LEU A 48 -0.94 -4.74 -5.52
N SER A 49 -0.99 -3.89 -6.55
CA SER A 49 0.19 -3.57 -7.37
C SER A 49 1.02 -2.39 -6.83
N LEU A 50 0.53 -1.67 -5.81
CA LEU A 50 1.28 -0.60 -5.15
C LEU A 50 2.52 -1.15 -4.44
N ARG A 51 3.57 -0.34 -4.44
CA ARG A 51 4.85 -0.60 -3.77
C ARG A 51 5.21 0.64 -2.96
N PHE A 52 5.71 0.39 -1.76
CA PHE A 52 6.05 1.41 -0.78
C PHE A 52 7.43 1.08 -0.25
N ASP A 53 8.21 2.12 0.04
CA ASP A 53 9.54 1.97 0.61
C ASP A 53 9.40 1.62 2.12
N GLU A 54 10.19 0.67 2.64
CA GLU A 54 10.04 0.18 4.03
C GLU A 54 10.38 1.24 5.10
N ASP A 55 11.07 2.31 4.72
CA ASP A 55 11.50 3.39 5.61
C ASP A 55 10.53 4.57 5.70
N ILE A 56 9.34 4.49 5.07
CA ILE A 56 8.33 5.57 5.09
C ILE A 56 7.93 5.97 6.51
N GLY A 57 7.81 5.01 7.43
CA GLY A 57 7.40 5.25 8.82
C GLY A 57 8.53 5.65 9.78
N LYS A 58 9.80 5.58 9.33
CA LYS A 58 10.96 5.94 10.17
C LYS A 58 11.29 7.39 9.90
N ASP A 59 10.92 8.27 10.83
CA ASP A 59 11.40 9.65 10.78
C ASP A 59 12.94 9.63 10.77
N GLU A 60 13.52 10.33 9.80
CA GLU A 60 14.97 10.45 9.67
C GLU A 60 15.52 11.07 10.96
N ILE A 61 16.18 10.24 11.78
CA ILE A 61 17.12 10.72 12.79
C ILE A 61 18.10 11.59 12.00
N GLN A 62 18.07 12.90 12.27
CA GLN A 62 18.83 13.90 11.56
C GLN A 62 20.31 13.50 11.54
N GLU A 63 20.80 12.95 10.44
CA GLU A 63 22.23 12.89 10.19
C GLU A 63 22.71 14.31 9.91
N GLU A 64 23.29 14.88 10.96
CA GLU A 64 23.97 16.15 10.99
C GLU A 64 24.95 16.23 9.82
N LYS A 65 24.63 17.10 8.84
CA LYS A 65 25.45 17.33 7.64
C LYS A 65 26.86 17.77 8.03
N VAL A 66 27.81 16.84 8.03
CA VAL A 66 29.24 17.16 8.07
C VAL A 66 29.61 17.80 6.72
N LYS A 67 29.64 19.14 6.69
CA LYS A 67 30.12 19.92 5.54
C LYS A 67 31.59 19.59 5.26
N PRO A 68 31.99 19.21 4.03
CA PRO A 68 33.40 19.16 3.68
C PRO A 68 33.93 20.58 3.45
N LYS A 69 34.80 21.06 4.35
CA LYS A 69 35.64 22.25 4.14
C LYS A 69 36.58 22.01 2.95
N ARG A 70 36.35 22.67 1.82
CA ARG A 70 37.35 22.82 0.76
C ARG A 70 38.03 24.19 0.84
N ASN A 71 39.11 24.23 1.59
CA ASN A 71 40.19 25.19 1.35
C ASN A 71 41.10 24.63 0.26
N LYS A 72 41.40 25.44 -0.76
CA LYS A 72 42.75 25.56 -1.36
C LYS A 72 42.80 26.73 -2.34
N ARG A 73 43.43 27.82 -1.89
CA ARG A 73 44.08 28.84 -2.71
C ARG A 73 45.04 28.15 -3.68
N TRP A 74 45.05 28.56 -4.95
CA TRP A 74 46.25 28.57 -5.80
C TRP A 74 46.26 29.86 -6.63
N GLN A 75 47.10 30.80 -6.21
CA GLN A 75 47.65 31.84 -7.06
C GLN A 75 48.79 31.23 -7.88
N LYS A 76 48.80 31.46 -9.19
CA LYS A 76 50.06 31.51 -9.96
C LYS A 76 49.90 32.47 -11.14
N ASN A 77 50.61 33.59 -11.03
CA ASN A 77 50.90 34.50 -12.15
C ASN A 77 51.79 33.78 -13.17
N GLN A 78 51.53 33.96 -14.47
CA GLN A 78 52.58 34.12 -15.47
C GLN A 78 52.03 34.75 -16.76
N GLU A 79 52.96 35.42 -17.44
CA GLU A 79 52.81 36.54 -18.37
C GLU A 79 52.23 36.23 -19.77
N VAL A 80 51.85 37.32 -20.44
CA VAL A 80 51.25 37.53 -21.77
C VAL A 80 52.36 37.55 -22.86
N PRO A 81 52.15 37.65 -24.21
CA PRO A 81 51.16 37.11 -25.17
C PRO A 81 51.82 36.35 -26.36
N LYS A 82 51.07 35.54 -27.14
CA LYS A 82 51.34 35.39 -28.59
C LYS A 82 50.05 35.39 -29.42
N GLN A 83 50.00 36.32 -30.37
CA GLN A 83 48.94 36.57 -31.34
C GLN A 83 48.99 35.52 -32.46
N LEU A 84 47.84 34.95 -32.85
CA LEU A 84 47.55 34.26 -34.13
C LEU A 84 46.01 34.08 -34.29
N PRO A 85 45.49 33.84 -35.51
CA PRO A 85 44.58 34.75 -36.22
C PRO A 85 43.08 34.61 -35.85
N VAL A 86 42.31 35.62 -36.26
CA VAL A 86 41.04 36.05 -35.66
C VAL A 86 39.79 35.30 -36.18
N ASN A 87 39.91 34.39 -37.15
CA ASN A 87 38.73 33.82 -37.82
C ASN A 87 38.27 32.43 -37.30
N ASP A 88 39.15 31.59 -36.73
CA ASP A 88 38.76 30.26 -36.23
C ASP A 88 38.23 30.26 -34.78
N LYS A 89 38.58 31.29 -33.99
CA LYS A 89 38.21 31.40 -32.56
C LYS A 89 36.70 31.51 -32.31
N LYS A 90 35.92 32.03 -33.27
CA LYS A 90 34.46 32.14 -33.13
C LYS A 90 33.77 30.78 -33.20
N LYS A 91 34.19 29.91 -34.13
CA LYS A 91 33.66 28.54 -34.24
C LYS A 91 33.98 27.71 -33.00
N THR A 92 35.25 27.73 -32.56
CA THR A 92 35.67 26.95 -31.38
C THR A 92 34.99 27.43 -30.08
N ARG A 93 34.81 28.75 -29.91
CA ARG A 93 34.10 29.30 -28.74
C ARG A 93 32.62 28.95 -28.76
N GLN A 94 31.98 29.00 -29.93
CA GLN A 94 30.55 28.67 -30.06
C GLN A 94 30.30 27.17 -29.88
N GLU A 95 31.22 26.32 -30.33
CA GLU A 95 31.19 24.88 -30.14
C GLU A 95 31.38 24.50 -28.66
N LEU A 96 32.33 25.13 -27.95
CA LEU A 96 32.50 24.94 -26.50
C LEU A 96 31.27 25.39 -25.70
N ILE A 97 30.66 26.52 -26.05
CA ILE A 97 29.41 26.99 -25.42
C ILE A 97 28.26 26.01 -25.71
N SER A 98 28.17 25.47 -26.93
CA SER A 98 27.14 24.49 -27.27
C SER A 98 27.31 23.16 -26.53
N LYS A 99 28.56 22.73 -26.32
CA LYS A 99 28.89 21.52 -25.57
C LYS A 99 28.59 21.71 -24.08
N ALA A 100 29.01 22.85 -23.51
CA ALA A 100 28.67 23.20 -22.12
C ALA A 100 27.16 23.32 -21.90
N ARG A 101 26.41 23.88 -22.87
CA ARG A 101 24.93 23.93 -22.80
C ARG A 101 24.31 22.53 -22.86
N LYS A 102 24.83 21.62 -23.68
CA LYS A 102 24.36 20.24 -23.76
C LYS A 102 24.68 19.44 -22.50
N GLU A 103 25.85 19.66 -21.91
CA GLU A 103 26.26 19.04 -20.65
C GLU A 103 25.41 19.56 -19.49
N VAL A 104 25.18 20.88 -19.42
CA VAL A 104 24.26 21.48 -18.45
C VAL A 104 22.81 21.02 -18.66
N ASP A 105 22.32 20.89 -19.90
CA ASP A 105 20.98 20.34 -20.17
C ASP A 105 20.88 18.86 -19.79
N ALA A 106 21.94 18.08 -20.02
CA ALA A 106 22.01 16.67 -19.62
C ALA A 106 22.04 16.52 -18.10
N ASP A 107 22.83 17.33 -17.40
CA ASP A 107 22.90 17.35 -15.93
C ASP A 107 21.58 17.85 -15.32
N LEU A 108 20.99 18.92 -15.88
CA LEU A 108 19.66 19.39 -15.49
C LEU A 108 18.61 18.31 -15.72
N ARG A 109 18.66 17.58 -16.85
CA ARG A 109 17.76 16.45 -17.12
C ARG A 109 17.95 15.30 -16.13
N ALA A 110 19.19 14.93 -15.85
CA ALA A 110 19.52 13.86 -14.90
C ALA A 110 19.05 14.19 -13.47
N VAL A 111 19.25 15.43 -13.02
CA VAL A 111 18.77 15.91 -11.72
C VAL A 111 17.25 16.09 -11.72
N SER A 112 16.67 16.55 -12.83
CA SER A 112 15.21 16.68 -13.01
C SER A 112 14.49 15.33 -13.16
N PHE A 113 15.19 14.19 -13.08
CA PHE A 113 14.56 12.87 -13.07
C PHE A 113 14.51 12.23 -11.67
N THR A 114 15.30 12.72 -10.72
CA THR A 114 15.23 12.31 -9.32
C THR A 114 14.32 13.25 -8.54
N LEU A 115 13.25 12.74 -7.94
CA LEU A 115 12.46 13.47 -6.94
C LEU A 115 13.28 13.56 -5.65
N ASP A 116 13.12 14.65 -4.90
CA ASP A 116 13.75 14.76 -3.58
C ASP A 116 13.24 13.60 -2.70
N PRO A 117 14.11 12.85 -1.98
CA PRO A 117 13.67 11.72 -1.16
C PRO A 117 12.58 12.08 -0.16
N LYS A 118 12.60 13.31 0.38
CA LYS A 118 11.59 13.81 1.31
C LYS A 118 10.24 14.01 0.63
N GLU A 119 10.23 14.55 -0.59
CA GLU A 119 9.01 14.74 -1.38
C GLU A 119 8.42 13.38 -1.79
N ARG A 120 9.26 12.42 -2.18
CA ARG A 120 8.84 11.02 -2.45
C ARG A 120 8.16 10.40 -1.23
N LYS A 121 8.80 10.49 -0.06
CA LYS A 121 8.22 10.00 1.21
C LYS A 121 6.89 10.68 1.51
N GLY A 122 6.76 11.99 1.25
CA GLY A 122 5.52 12.73 1.42
C GLY A 122 4.37 12.16 0.56
N ILE A 123 4.61 11.97 -0.74
CA ILE A 123 3.61 11.40 -1.66
C ILE A 123 3.23 9.98 -1.25
N GLN A 124 4.19 9.15 -0.84
CA GLN A 124 3.92 7.79 -0.39
C GLN A 124 3.10 7.74 0.91
N LYS A 125 3.42 8.59 1.90
CA LYS A 125 2.61 8.72 3.14
C LYS A 125 1.17 9.12 2.81
N GLU A 126 1.00 10.08 1.92
CA GLU A 126 -0.34 10.53 1.52
C GLU A 126 -1.10 9.45 0.74
N THR A 127 -0.41 8.71 -0.13
CA THR A 127 -0.97 7.56 -0.85
C THR A 127 -1.41 6.45 0.12
N LEU A 128 -0.58 6.12 1.12
CA LEU A 128 -0.92 5.15 2.17
C LEU A 128 -2.14 5.60 2.99
N SER A 129 -2.20 6.89 3.34
CA SER A 129 -3.34 7.44 4.07
C SER A 129 -4.65 7.26 3.29
N ALA A 130 -4.66 7.64 2.00
CA ALA A 130 -5.84 7.45 1.14
C ALA A 130 -6.21 5.96 0.95
N LEU A 131 -5.19 5.09 0.82
CA LEU A 131 -5.37 3.65 0.70
C LEU A 131 -6.04 3.06 1.96
N PHE A 132 -5.49 3.34 3.14
CA PHE A 132 -6.05 2.83 4.39
C PHE A 132 -7.41 3.43 4.69
N GLU A 133 -7.65 4.73 4.43
CA GLU A 133 -8.99 5.32 4.58
C GLU A 133 -10.02 4.58 3.72
N THR A 134 -9.65 4.21 2.49
CA THR A 134 -10.50 3.43 1.59
C THR A 134 -10.79 2.04 2.16
N TYR A 135 -9.79 1.35 2.70
CA TYR A 135 -9.98 0.05 3.35
C TYR A 135 -10.85 0.16 4.61
N PHE A 136 -10.61 1.14 5.48
CA PHE A 136 -11.47 1.37 6.66
C PHE A 136 -12.92 1.69 6.27
N ARG A 137 -13.13 2.44 5.19
CA ARG A 137 -14.48 2.69 4.64
C ARG A 137 -15.17 1.38 4.26
N ILE A 138 -14.46 0.47 3.59
CA ILE A 138 -15.00 -0.85 3.21
C ILE A 138 -15.29 -1.72 4.43
N LEU A 139 -14.40 -1.76 5.42
CA LEU A 139 -14.62 -2.48 6.67
C LEU A 139 -15.86 -1.96 7.42
N LYS A 140 -15.97 -0.63 7.58
CA LYS A 140 -17.11 0.02 8.23
C LYS A 140 -18.42 -0.22 7.49
N HIS A 141 -18.40 -0.11 6.17
CA HIS A 141 -19.56 -0.43 5.34
C HIS A 141 -19.99 -1.90 5.51
N SER A 142 -19.03 -2.81 5.59
CA SER A 142 -19.31 -4.24 5.77
C SER A 142 -19.96 -4.55 7.12
N MET A 143 -19.55 -3.85 8.19
CA MET A 143 -20.22 -3.93 9.49
C MET A 143 -21.64 -3.33 9.45
N ALA A 144 -21.84 -2.19 8.79
CA ALA A 144 -23.12 -1.48 8.78
C ALA A 144 -24.20 -2.19 7.93
N ALA A 145 -23.83 -2.75 6.79
CA ALA A 145 -24.74 -3.50 5.92
C ALA A 145 -25.17 -4.86 6.49
N SER A 146 -24.53 -5.32 7.58
CA SER A 146 -25.01 -6.41 8.43
C SER A 146 -26.23 -6.00 9.26
N ASN A 147 -26.26 -4.76 9.76
CA ASN A 147 -27.27 -4.29 10.72
C ASN A 147 -28.57 -3.76 10.07
N SER A 148 -28.59 -3.56 8.75
CA SER A 148 -29.65 -2.82 8.03
C SER A 148 -30.59 -3.69 7.18
N ARG A 149 -30.30 -4.99 6.98
CA ARG A 149 -31.08 -5.78 6.00
C ARG A 149 -32.33 -6.42 6.57
N THR A 150 -33.45 -5.83 6.17
CA THR A 150 -34.72 -6.54 5.94
C THR A 150 -34.48 -7.64 4.90
N LYS A 151 -34.75 -8.88 5.32
CA LYS A 151 -34.67 -10.12 4.55
C LYS A 151 -35.41 -10.03 3.21
N VAL A 152 -34.70 -9.75 2.11
CA VAL A 152 -35.20 -9.99 0.76
C VAL A 152 -34.22 -10.91 0.05
N ASN A 153 -34.68 -12.14 -0.16
CA ASN A 153 -34.00 -13.20 -0.87
C ASN A 153 -33.52 -12.73 -2.24
N ASN A 154 -32.21 -12.62 -2.44
CA ASN A 154 -31.55 -12.80 -3.73
C ASN A 154 -30.13 -13.31 -3.45
N VAL A 155 -29.97 -14.63 -3.56
CA VAL A 155 -28.69 -15.32 -3.46
C VAL A 155 -27.95 -15.07 -4.77
N SER A 156 -27.17 -13.99 -4.81
CA SER A 156 -26.04 -13.89 -5.73
C SER A 156 -24.83 -14.59 -5.08
N PRO A 157 -23.97 -15.29 -5.85
CA PRO A 157 -22.81 -16.01 -5.30
C PRO A 157 -21.70 -15.09 -4.78
N GLY A 158 -21.78 -13.78 -5.08
CA GLY A 158 -20.95 -12.75 -4.46
C GLY A 158 -21.73 -12.17 -3.29
N GLY A 159 -21.22 -12.36 -2.08
CA GLY A 159 -21.85 -11.87 -0.86
C GLY A 159 -22.11 -10.37 -0.88
N SER A 160 -22.85 -9.90 0.12
CA SER A 160 -23.27 -8.51 0.34
C SER A 160 -22.15 -7.46 0.40
N HIS A 161 -20.89 -7.89 0.35
CA HIS A 161 -19.68 -7.11 0.59
C HIS A 161 -18.61 -7.45 -0.46
N PRO A 162 -18.82 -7.10 -1.74
CA PRO A 162 -17.95 -7.54 -2.84
C PRO A 162 -16.49 -7.07 -2.67
N LEU A 163 -16.27 -5.97 -1.96
CA LEU A 163 -14.95 -5.40 -1.75
C LEU A 163 -14.21 -5.94 -0.51
N LEU A 164 -14.85 -6.75 0.35
CA LEU A 164 -14.27 -7.15 1.62
C LEU A 164 -13.03 -8.03 1.43
N THR A 165 -13.11 -9.07 0.61
CA THR A 165 -11.98 -9.98 0.35
C THR A 165 -10.73 -9.26 -0.17
N PRO A 166 -10.77 -8.48 -1.28
CA PRO A 166 -9.59 -7.76 -1.74
C PRO A 166 -9.11 -6.68 -0.76
N CYS A 167 -10.01 -6.12 0.07
CA CYS A 167 -9.64 -5.22 1.15
C CYS A 167 -8.81 -5.94 2.25
N LEU A 168 -9.24 -7.13 2.67
CA LEU A 168 -8.52 -7.94 3.67
C LEU A 168 -7.15 -8.39 3.14
N GLU A 169 -7.07 -8.78 1.87
CA GLU A 169 -5.79 -9.11 1.21
C GLU A 169 -4.84 -7.91 1.20
N GLY A 170 -5.35 -6.73 0.86
CA GLY A 170 -4.60 -5.47 0.89
C GLY A 170 -4.09 -5.12 2.29
N LEU A 171 -4.95 -5.18 3.30
CA LEU A 171 -4.58 -4.97 4.71
C LEU A 171 -3.51 -5.95 5.17
N GLY A 172 -3.61 -7.21 4.75
CA GLY A 172 -2.58 -8.21 4.99
C GLY A 172 -1.27 -7.88 4.27
N LYS A 173 -1.28 -7.43 3.02
CA LYS A 173 -0.07 -7.08 2.25
C LYS A 173 0.67 -5.90 2.87
N PHE A 174 -0.06 -4.85 3.25
CA PHE A 174 0.50 -3.60 3.74
C PHE A 174 0.54 -3.52 5.28
N SER A 175 0.45 -4.65 5.97
CA SER A 175 0.35 -4.73 7.44
C SER A 175 1.49 -4.07 8.21
N HIS A 176 2.68 -4.03 7.62
CA HIS A 176 3.89 -3.43 8.18
C HIS A 176 3.96 -1.91 8.03
N LEU A 177 3.05 -1.31 7.24
CA LEU A 177 2.98 0.13 6.97
C LEU A 177 1.82 0.80 7.72
N ILE A 178 1.11 0.07 8.58
CA ILE A 178 -0.02 0.58 9.34
C ILE A 178 0.51 1.36 10.54
N ASP A 179 0.15 2.64 10.66
CA ASP A 179 0.53 3.42 11.83
C ASP A 179 -0.14 2.88 13.10
N LEU A 180 0.60 2.91 14.21
CA LEU A 180 0.16 2.38 15.51
C LEU A 180 -1.15 3.02 16.01
N ASP A 181 -1.37 4.28 15.69
CA ASP A 181 -2.56 5.04 16.09
C ASP A 181 -3.84 4.46 15.45
N PHE A 182 -3.76 3.83 14.27
CA PHE A 182 -4.91 3.23 13.58
C PHE A 182 -5.12 1.75 13.92
N MET A 183 -4.11 1.08 14.46
CA MET A 183 -4.13 -0.36 14.72
C MET A 183 -5.27 -0.77 15.67
N GLY A 184 -5.50 0.00 16.73
CA GLY A 184 -6.58 -0.29 17.69
C GLY A 184 -7.96 -0.28 17.03
N GLU A 185 -8.23 0.72 16.18
CA GLU A 185 -9.48 0.80 15.42
C GLU A 185 -9.59 -0.34 14.39
N LEU A 186 -8.50 -0.68 13.71
CA LEU A 186 -8.46 -1.78 12.74
C LEU A 186 -8.80 -3.12 13.40
N ILE A 187 -8.12 -3.44 14.50
CA ILE A 187 -8.35 -4.69 15.23
C ILE A 187 -9.78 -4.74 15.75
N SER A 188 -10.32 -3.62 16.25
CA SER A 188 -11.73 -3.55 16.68
C SER A 188 -12.72 -3.84 15.55
N CYS A 189 -12.48 -3.27 14.35
CA CYS A 189 -13.30 -3.54 13.17
C CYS A 189 -13.23 -5.02 12.76
N LEU A 190 -12.03 -5.58 12.71
CA LEU A 190 -11.81 -6.99 12.35
C LEU A 190 -12.38 -7.96 13.41
N LYS A 191 -12.35 -7.60 14.71
CA LYS A 191 -12.99 -8.36 15.79
C LYS A 191 -14.50 -8.47 15.58
N LYS A 192 -15.15 -7.36 15.24
CA LYS A 192 -16.59 -7.33 14.96
C LYS A 192 -16.94 -8.14 13.71
N LEU A 193 -16.14 -7.99 12.65
CA LEU A 193 -16.37 -8.72 11.38
C LEU A 193 -16.10 -10.22 11.53
N SER A 194 -15.18 -10.65 12.39
CA SER A 194 -14.94 -12.07 12.63
C SER A 194 -16.10 -12.78 13.33
N GLY A 195 -17.11 -12.04 13.80
CA GLY A 195 -18.29 -12.56 14.51
C GLY A 195 -18.11 -12.63 16.03
N TYR A 196 -17.07 -12.01 16.57
CA TYR A 196 -16.88 -11.93 18.02
C TYR A 196 -17.83 -10.86 18.62
N SER A 197 -18.53 -11.23 19.69
CA SER A 197 -19.36 -10.32 20.50
C SER A 197 -18.96 -10.42 21.97
N ASP A 198 -18.76 -9.28 22.64
CA ASP A 198 -18.45 -9.23 24.09
C ASP A 198 -19.63 -9.73 24.96
N ARG A 199 -20.82 -9.92 24.39
CA ARG A 199 -22.04 -10.34 25.10
C ARG A 199 -22.52 -11.70 24.60
N GLN A 200 -22.37 -12.73 25.43
CA GLN A 200 -22.88 -14.08 25.20
C GLN A 200 -24.43 -14.16 25.11
N ASP A 201 -25.16 -13.13 25.55
CA ASP A 201 -26.62 -13.12 25.64
C ASP A 201 -27.34 -12.44 24.46
N GLU A 202 -26.60 -11.84 23.52
CA GLU A 202 -27.19 -11.32 22.29
C GLU A 202 -27.20 -12.44 21.24
N ILE A 203 -28.41 -12.80 20.78
CA ILE A 203 -28.70 -13.74 19.69
C ILE A 203 -27.59 -13.62 18.64
N PRO A 204 -26.94 -14.73 18.20
CA PRO A 204 -25.84 -14.66 17.26
C PRO A 204 -26.32 -13.83 16.07
N ASN A 205 -25.76 -12.63 15.94
CA ASN A 205 -26.09 -11.75 14.83
C ASN A 205 -25.94 -12.61 13.59
N ASP A 206 -26.99 -12.71 12.78
CA ASP A 206 -27.05 -13.57 11.60
C ASP A 206 -25.78 -13.27 10.80
N ASN A 207 -24.76 -14.14 10.88
CA ASN A 207 -23.39 -13.74 10.57
C ASN A 207 -23.35 -13.41 9.08
N ALA A 208 -23.43 -12.11 8.75
CA ALA A 208 -23.60 -11.63 7.38
C ALA A 208 -22.42 -12.00 6.48
N LEU A 209 -21.30 -12.39 7.09
CA LEU A 209 -20.09 -12.90 6.46
C LEU A 209 -20.02 -14.43 6.52
N SER A 210 -19.56 -15.01 5.43
CA SER A 210 -19.23 -16.43 5.33
C SER A 210 -18.10 -16.84 6.29
N VAL A 211 -18.00 -18.13 6.61
CA VAL A 211 -16.90 -18.68 7.42
C VAL A 211 -15.54 -18.29 6.84
N SER A 212 -15.41 -18.28 5.52
CA SER A 212 -14.17 -17.92 4.82
C SER A 212 -13.78 -16.46 5.06
N GLU A 213 -14.72 -15.52 4.93
CA GLU A 213 -14.47 -14.08 5.17
C GLU A 213 -14.11 -13.82 6.64
N ARG A 214 -14.81 -14.47 7.58
CA ARG A 214 -14.51 -14.35 9.02
C ARG A 214 -13.12 -14.90 9.36
N LEU A 215 -12.73 -16.01 8.73
CA LEU A 215 -11.38 -16.57 8.88
C LEU A 215 -10.31 -15.65 8.31
N GLN A 216 -10.57 -15.02 7.15
CA GLN A 216 -9.68 -14.01 6.58
C GLN A 216 -9.49 -12.82 7.52
N CYS A 217 -10.54 -12.35 8.20
CA CYS A 217 -10.39 -11.32 9.23
C CYS A 217 -9.41 -11.72 10.35
N CYS A 218 -9.52 -12.96 10.86
CA CYS A 218 -8.59 -13.48 11.87
C CYS A 218 -7.15 -13.53 11.35
N ILE A 219 -6.94 -14.02 10.12
CA ILE A 219 -5.60 -14.09 9.50
C ILE A 219 -4.98 -12.70 9.40
N VAL A 220 -5.74 -11.70 8.96
CA VAL A 220 -5.25 -10.32 8.85
C VAL A 220 -4.85 -9.78 10.22
N VAL A 221 -5.65 -10.01 11.27
CA VAL A 221 -5.29 -9.58 12.63
C VAL A 221 -3.97 -10.19 13.09
N PHE A 222 -3.78 -11.50 12.91
CA PHE A 222 -2.52 -12.14 13.29
C PHE A 222 -1.32 -11.62 12.49
N LYS A 223 -1.52 -11.32 11.20
CA LYS A 223 -0.47 -10.75 10.34
C LYS A 223 -0.09 -9.33 10.77
N VAL A 224 -1.10 -8.50 11.02
CA VAL A 224 -0.97 -7.12 11.51
C VAL A 224 -0.26 -7.08 12.87
N TRP A 225 -0.63 -7.97 13.78
CA TRP A 225 0.04 -8.11 15.08
C TRP A 225 1.49 -8.58 14.95
N ARG A 226 1.75 -9.61 14.12
CA ARG A 226 3.11 -10.13 13.88
C ARG A 226 4.06 -9.08 13.27
N SER A 227 3.55 -8.19 12.44
CA SER A 227 4.35 -7.10 11.87
C SER A 227 4.72 -6.00 12.87
N ASN A 228 4.00 -5.89 14.00
CA ASN A 228 4.06 -4.76 14.93
C ASN A 228 4.26 -5.19 16.40
N LEU A 229 4.93 -6.33 16.62
CA LEU A 229 5.03 -7.05 17.90
C LEU A 229 5.51 -6.23 19.10
N GLU A 230 6.34 -5.21 18.89
CA GLU A 230 6.90 -4.39 19.98
C GLU A 230 5.98 -3.25 20.43
N ALA A 231 4.89 -2.99 19.69
CA ALA A 231 4.12 -1.77 19.83
C ALA A 231 2.67 -1.96 20.31
N LEU A 232 2.15 -3.18 20.39
CA LEU A 232 0.77 -3.44 20.85
C LEU A 232 0.68 -4.38 22.04
N ASN A 233 0.21 -3.83 23.17
CA ASN A 233 -0.36 -4.58 24.30
C ASN A 233 -1.82 -5.00 24.02
N VAL A 234 -2.11 -5.54 22.84
CA VAL A 234 -3.47 -6.04 22.52
C VAL A 234 -3.57 -7.52 22.88
N ASP A 235 -4.55 -7.84 23.72
CA ASP A 235 -4.88 -9.23 24.05
C ASP A 235 -5.52 -9.92 22.84
N LEU A 236 -4.88 -11.00 22.37
CA LEU A 236 -5.34 -11.81 21.25
C LEU A 236 -6.15 -13.03 21.69
N GLN A 237 -6.33 -13.26 23.00
CA GLN A 237 -7.07 -14.41 23.52
C GLN A 237 -8.44 -14.57 22.85
N ASP A 238 -9.14 -13.46 22.66
CA ASP A 238 -10.43 -13.40 21.98
C ASP A 238 -10.38 -13.88 20.52
N PHE A 239 -9.31 -13.55 19.79
CA PHE A 239 -9.12 -13.98 18.41
C PHE A 239 -8.77 -15.46 18.31
N PHE A 240 -8.04 -16.02 19.29
CA PHE A 240 -7.80 -17.45 19.34
C PHE A 240 -9.10 -18.22 19.58
N VAL A 241 -9.94 -17.79 20.53
CA VAL A 241 -11.25 -18.40 20.78
C VAL A 241 -12.11 -18.36 19.50
N GLN A 242 -12.16 -17.21 18.82
CA GLN A 242 -12.93 -17.09 17.59
C GLN A 242 -12.37 -17.97 16.46
N LEU A 243 -11.04 -18.06 16.32
CA LEU A 243 -10.42 -18.95 15.35
C LEU A 243 -10.81 -20.41 15.57
N TYR A 244 -10.77 -20.91 16.82
CA TYR A 244 -11.19 -22.28 17.13
C TYR A 244 -12.67 -22.50 16.82
N ASN A 245 -13.55 -21.56 17.15
CA ASN A 245 -14.97 -21.64 16.80
C ASN A 245 -15.18 -21.72 15.28
N LEU A 246 -14.46 -20.90 14.51
CA LEU A 246 -14.53 -20.90 13.04
C LEU A 246 -14.01 -22.21 12.44
N ILE A 247 -12.94 -22.78 12.99
CA ILE A 247 -12.41 -24.09 12.55
C ILE A 247 -13.45 -25.19 12.76
N LEU A 248 -14.17 -25.18 13.89
CA LEU A 248 -15.23 -26.16 14.16
C LEU A 248 -16.45 -25.99 13.24
N GLU A 249 -16.75 -24.76 12.84
CA GLU A 249 -17.83 -24.45 11.88
C GLU A 249 -17.43 -24.77 10.43
N TYR A 250 -16.13 -24.75 10.12
CA TYR A 250 -15.60 -25.01 8.79
C TYR A 250 -15.81 -26.49 8.40
N ARG A 251 -16.88 -26.75 7.65
CA ARG A 251 -17.14 -28.04 6.99
C ARG A 251 -16.36 -28.09 5.66
N PRO A 252 -15.41 -29.02 5.48
CA PRO A 252 -14.58 -29.09 4.27
C PRO A 252 -15.33 -29.55 2.99
N ASP A 253 -16.62 -29.89 3.07
CA ASP A 253 -17.33 -30.64 2.02
C ASP A 253 -17.79 -29.84 0.78
N ARG A 254 -17.23 -28.66 0.48
CA ARG A 254 -17.65 -27.84 -0.68
C ARG A 254 -16.57 -27.16 -1.53
N PHE A 255 -15.30 -27.51 -1.40
CA PHE A 255 -14.30 -27.02 -2.36
C PHE A 255 -14.15 -27.99 -3.55
N CYS A 256 -14.90 -27.69 -4.61
CA CYS A 256 -14.61 -28.18 -5.95
C CYS A 256 -13.27 -27.60 -6.41
N PHE A 257 -12.43 -28.49 -6.94
CA PHE A 257 -11.17 -28.27 -7.64
C PHE A 257 -11.12 -26.97 -8.45
N LEU A 258 -10.29 -26.03 -8.00
CA LEU A 258 -9.52 -25.17 -8.90
C LEU A 258 -8.07 -25.28 -8.46
N THR A 259 -7.26 -25.78 -9.39
CA THR A 259 -5.84 -26.03 -9.30
C THR A 259 -5.09 -24.80 -8.81
N LEU A 260 -4.56 -24.88 -7.59
CA LEU A 260 -3.51 -24.00 -7.10
C LEU A 260 -2.27 -24.17 -7.98
N ASP A 261 -1.89 -23.08 -8.62
CA ASP A 261 -0.57 -22.92 -9.22
C ASP A 261 0.50 -23.02 -8.11
N ASP A 262 1.57 -23.74 -8.41
CA ASP A 262 2.43 -24.47 -7.47
C ASP A 262 3.48 -23.58 -6.75
N SER A 263 3.16 -22.31 -6.44
CA SER A 263 4.18 -21.32 -5.99
C SER A 263 4.12 -20.91 -4.51
N TYR A 264 3.22 -21.45 -3.68
CA TYR A 264 3.09 -21.06 -2.25
C TYR A 264 3.28 -22.21 -1.24
N LYS A 265 3.95 -23.30 -1.64
CA LYS A 265 4.07 -24.52 -0.83
C LYS A 265 4.94 -24.40 0.44
N GLU A 266 5.59 -23.27 0.72
CA GLU A 266 6.56 -23.18 1.83
C GLU A 266 6.22 -22.25 3.01
N GLU A 267 5.12 -21.49 3.02
CA GLU A 267 4.89 -20.51 4.12
C GLU A 267 3.66 -20.70 5.01
N LEU A 268 2.94 -21.81 4.94
CA LEU A 268 1.93 -22.14 5.96
C LEU A 268 1.82 -23.65 6.20
N PRO A 269 2.53 -24.22 7.20
CA PRO A 269 2.12 -25.50 7.74
C PRO A 269 0.94 -25.24 8.67
N ILE A 270 -0.25 -24.97 8.10
CA ILE A 270 -1.48 -25.35 8.79
C ILE A 270 -1.59 -26.87 8.62
N VAL A 271 -0.74 -27.58 9.37
CA VAL A 271 -0.93 -28.99 9.63
C VAL A 271 -2.18 -29.05 10.47
N ILE A 272 -3.31 -29.33 9.82
CA ILE A 272 -4.51 -29.82 10.47
C ILE A 272 -4.11 -31.20 11.04
N ILE A 273 -3.66 -31.22 12.28
CA ILE A 273 -3.41 -32.45 13.04
C ILE A 273 -4.77 -33.05 13.38
N CYS A 274 -5.08 -34.19 12.76
CA CYS A 274 -5.60 -35.33 13.51
C CYS A 274 -4.41 -36.27 13.75
#